data_AF-A0A6A3TMW4-F1
#
_entry.id   AF-A0A6A3TMW4-F1
#
_cell.length_a   1.000
_cell.length_b   1.000
_cell.length_c   1.000
_cell.angle_alpha   90.00
_cell.angle_beta   90.00
_cell.angle_gamma   90.00
#
_symmetry.space_group_name_H-M   'P 1'
#
loop_
_entity.id
_entity.type
_entity.pdbx_description
1 polymer ?
#
loop_
_entity_poly.entity_id
_entity_poly.type
_entity_poly.pdbx_seq_one_letter_code
_entity_poly.pdbx_strand_id
1 'polypeptide(L)'
;MGKIIDWGELAKALPPEPAAIELERLKSYKTTKCQSMTCVVCADPYPHLMTYRLFKCKSKTCAHAVPYLDCTWRGKLITSAKHKVASLFEFGKHHTSASFPKRSSMTSRQKEFCKSLTQQRLKPKRSHSLMRHQFNLSAEVMLPLRAVQNCVNYHARKTLGNNDFYDDITAFVREQFFTGYEEETKPFTFTWPVDNDGRSYVGDGGDAEPFFVGISTKQLLK
;
A
#
# COMPACT_ATOMS: atom_id res chain seq x y z
N MET A 1 37.84 11.16 -1.15
CA MET A 1 37.60 10.58 0.20
C MET A 1 36.27 11.12 0.74
N GLY A 2 35.27 10.25 0.94
CA GLY A 2 33.98 10.68 1.49
C GLY A 2 34.13 11.07 2.96
N LYS A 3 33.67 12.26 3.35
CA LYS A 3 33.64 12.69 4.76
C LYS A 3 32.90 11.62 5.57
N ILE A 4 33.57 11.07 6.60
CA ILE A 4 32.94 10.23 7.60
C ILE A 4 31.97 11.13 8.37
N ILE A 5 30.68 10.87 8.20
CA ILE A 5 29.63 11.59 8.92
C ILE A 5 29.44 10.88 10.25
N ASP A 6 29.68 11.58 11.35
CA ASP A 6 29.35 11.09 12.69
C ASP A 6 27.85 11.22 12.92
N TRP A 7 27.17 10.11 13.15
CA TRP A 7 25.71 10.05 13.24
C TRP A 7 25.30 9.99 14.71
N GLY A 8 24.54 11.00 15.16
CA GLY A 8 23.91 10.98 16.48
C GLY A 8 22.81 9.93 16.54
N GLU A 9 22.80 9.11 17.59
CA GLU A 9 21.77 8.09 17.80
C GLU A 9 20.52 8.73 18.43
N LEU A 10 19.37 8.65 17.73
CA LEU A 10 18.08 9.09 18.26
C LEU A 10 17.32 7.95 18.93
N ALA A 11 17.38 6.77 18.33
CA ALA A 11 16.76 5.57 18.86
C ALA A 11 17.46 4.31 18.33
N LYS A 12 17.57 3.29 19.17
CA LYS A 12 18.29 2.06 18.86
C LYS A 12 17.40 0.83 19.00
N ALA A 13 17.48 -0.06 18.01
CA ALA A 13 16.89 -1.38 18.03
C ALA A 13 15.40 -1.41 18.44
N LEU A 14 14.64 -0.41 18.00
CA LEU A 14 13.21 -0.32 18.27
C LEU A 14 12.43 -1.34 17.43
N PRO A 15 11.38 -1.98 17.97
CA PRO A 15 10.42 -2.71 17.17
C PRO A 15 9.72 -1.81 16.13
N PRO A 16 9.01 -2.38 15.13
CA PRO A 16 8.47 -1.62 14.01
C PRO A 16 7.50 -0.49 14.41
N GLU A 17 6.63 -0.75 15.39
CA GLU A 17 5.63 0.22 15.85
C GLU A 17 6.26 1.43 16.58
N PRO A 18 7.08 1.25 17.63
CA PRO A 18 7.82 2.36 18.25
C PRO A 18 8.70 3.12 17.25
N ALA A 19 9.37 2.42 16.33
CA ALA A 19 10.18 3.07 15.31
C ALA A 19 9.35 3.95 14.35
N ALA A 20 8.13 3.52 14.00
CA ALA A 20 7.22 4.33 13.22
C ALA A 20 6.78 5.59 13.96
N ILE A 21 6.50 5.49 15.26
CA ILE A 21 6.15 6.64 16.12
C ILE A 21 7.30 7.65 16.15
N GLU A 22 8.55 7.20 16.30
CA GLU A 22 9.71 8.10 16.30
C GLU A 22 9.88 8.80 14.94
N LEU A 23 9.68 8.09 13.82
CA LEU A 23 9.67 8.72 12.49
C LEU A 23 8.52 9.73 12.34
N GLU A 24 7.36 9.44 12.92
CA GLU A 24 6.20 10.34 12.93
C GLU A 24 6.44 11.59 13.79
N ARG A 25 7.39 11.58 14.74
CA ARG A 25 7.77 12.77 15.54
C ARG A 25 8.73 13.71 14.82
N LEU A 26 9.59 13.20 13.93
CA LEU A 26 10.55 14.02 13.18
C LEU A 26 9.86 15.14 12.39
N LYS A 27 10.54 16.24 12.07
CA LYS A 27 9.97 17.23 11.13
C LYS A 27 9.72 16.62 9.75
N SER A 28 8.86 17.25 8.95
CA SER A 28 8.60 16.76 7.60
C SER A 28 9.91 16.57 6.82
N TYR A 29 10.09 15.38 6.28
CA TYR A 29 11.31 14.96 5.59
C TYR A 29 10.98 14.32 4.24
N LYS A 30 12.00 14.17 3.40
CA LYS A 30 11.97 13.39 2.16
C LYS A 30 13.00 12.29 2.22
N THR A 31 12.64 11.08 1.79
CA THR A 31 13.60 9.99 1.59
C THR A 31 14.42 10.26 0.33
N THR A 32 15.74 10.37 0.47
CA THR A 32 16.65 10.59 -0.66
C THR A 32 17.37 9.33 -1.10
N LYS A 33 17.47 8.34 -0.22
CA LYS A 33 18.07 7.04 -0.53
C LYS A 33 17.31 5.96 0.20
N CYS A 34 17.02 4.85 -0.47
CA CYS A 34 16.46 3.64 0.12
C CYS A 34 17.08 2.46 -0.62
N GLN A 35 17.89 1.66 0.06
CA GLN A 35 18.56 0.50 -0.53
C GLN A 35 18.57 -0.67 0.45
N SER A 36 18.58 -1.89 -0.09
CA SER A 36 18.86 -3.10 0.68
C SER A 36 20.35 -3.38 0.64
N MET A 37 20.92 -3.77 1.78
CA MET A 37 22.34 -4.12 1.90
C MET A 37 22.54 -5.16 2.99
N THR A 38 23.70 -5.83 3.01
CA THR A 38 24.03 -6.76 4.09
C THR A 38 23.99 -6.05 5.43
N CYS A 39 23.37 -6.69 6.42
CA CYS A 39 23.27 -6.15 7.76
C CYS A 39 24.63 -6.12 8.42
N VAL A 40 25.01 -4.93 8.87
CA VAL A 40 26.23 -4.68 9.67
C VAL A 40 25.89 -4.21 11.09
N VAL A 41 24.60 -4.16 11.43
CA VAL A 41 24.10 -3.66 12.72
C VAL A 41 23.79 -4.79 13.69
N CYS A 42 23.34 -5.93 13.19
CA CYS A 42 23.07 -7.10 14.01
C CYS A 42 24.36 -7.90 14.19
N ALA A 43 24.64 -8.38 15.40
CA ALA A 43 25.71 -9.33 15.67
C ALA A 43 25.33 -10.77 15.27
N ASP A 44 24.59 -10.91 14.17
CA ASP A 44 24.10 -12.21 13.71
C ASP A 44 25.22 -12.94 12.97
N PRO A 45 25.47 -14.23 13.27
CA PRO A 45 26.52 -14.99 12.59
C PRO A 45 26.17 -15.25 11.11
N TYR A 46 24.89 -15.17 10.73
CA TYR A 46 24.45 -15.41 9.37
C TYR A 46 24.16 -14.10 8.62
N PRO A 47 24.77 -13.89 7.43
CA PRO A 47 24.49 -12.73 6.62
C PRO A 47 23.01 -12.62 6.28
N HIS A 48 22.42 -11.46 6.54
CA HIS A 48 21.04 -11.17 6.17
C HIS A 48 20.93 -9.73 5.67
N LEU A 49 19.81 -9.38 5.05
CA LEU A 49 19.57 -8.04 4.53
C LEU A 49 19.13 -7.06 5.63
N MET A 50 19.50 -5.80 5.45
CA MET A 50 18.95 -4.64 6.13
C MET A 50 18.53 -3.58 5.10
N THR A 51 17.50 -2.83 5.43
CA THR A 51 17.10 -1.66 4.63
C THR A 51 17.76 -0.41 5.20
N TYR A 52 18.51 0.29 4.35
CA TYR A 52 19.16 1.55 4.67
C TYR A 52 18.42 2.71 4.00
N ARG A 53 17.91 3.65 4.81
CA ARG A 53 17.17 4.84 4.36
C ARG A 53 17.85 6.12 4.82
N LEU A 54 17.98 7.08 3.91
CA LEU A 54 18.44 8.45 4.22
C LEU A 54 17.33 9.46 3.98
N PHE A 55 17.26 10.44 4.86
CA PHE A 55 16.29 11.52 4.86
C PHE A 55 16.96 12.88 4.78
N LYS A 56 16.33 13.81 4.05
CA LYS A 56 16.62 15.24 4.10
C LYS A 56 15.42 15.99 4.65
N CYS A 57 15.67 17.10 5.35
CA CYS A 57 14.59 17.99 5.79
C CYS A 57 13.78 18.51 4.60
N LYS A 58 12.46 18.59 4.77
CA LYS A 58 11.49 19.21 3.85
C LYS A 58 10.57 20.20 4.58
N SER A 59 10.96 20.64 5.78
CA SER A 59 10.14 21.53 6.60
C SER A 59 10.03 22.91 5.98
N LYS A 60 8.80 23.39 5.75
CA LYS A 60 8.54 24.77 5.33
C LYS A 60 9.08 25.78 6.34
N THR A 61 9.01 25.47 7.64
CA THR A 61 9.58 26.35 8.68
C THR A 61 11.09 26.49 8.55
N CYS A 62 11.81 25.41 8.21
CA CYS A 62 13.25 25.49 7.98
C CYS A 62 13.57 26.25 6.69
N ALA A 63 12.77 26.03 5.64
CA ALA A 63 12.91 26.76 4.39
C ALA A 63 12.65 28.27 4.57
N HIS A 64 11.65 28.66 5.36
CA HIS A 64 11.36 30.09 5.60
C HIS A 64 12.36 30.73 6.56
N ALA A 65 12.87 29.98 7.55
CA ALA A 65 13.89 30.49 8.47
C ALA A 65 15.17 30.90 7.74
N VAL A 66 15.58 30.13 6.72
CA VAL A 66 16.73 30.45 5.87
C VAL A 66 16.40 30.14 4.40
N PRO A 67 15.80 31.08 3.65
CA PRO A 67 15.30 30.84 2.28
C PRO A 67 16.37 30.44 1.26
N TYR A 68 17.61 30.87 1.46
CA TYR A 68 18.69 30.72 0.49
C TYR A 68 19.59 29.50 0.76
N LEU A 69 19.38 28.78 1.86
CA LEU A 69 20.24 27.66 2.26
C LEU A 69 19.43 26.44 2.63
N ASP A 70 19.79 25.31 2.02
CA ASP A 70 19.25 24.01 2.39
C ASP A 70 19.49 23.71 3.87
N CYS A 71 18.45 23.19 4.53
CA CYS A 71 18.55 22.72 5.91
C CYS A 71 19.60 21.61 6.01
N THR A 72 20.52 21.74 6.97
CA THR A 72 21.68 20.85 7.12
C THR A 72 21.30 19.51 7.74
N TRP A 73 20.18 19.44 8.48
CA TRP A 73 19.68 18.21 9.09
C TRP A 73 19.52 17.07 8.09
N ARG A 74 20.01 15.90 8.48
CA ARG A 74 19.86 14.61 7.80
C ARG A 74 19.38 13.58 8.81
N GLY A 75 18.54 12.66 8.33
CA GLY A 75 18.13 11.50 9.11
C GLY A 75 18.60 10.22 8.43
N LYS A 76 18.80 9.17 9.21
CA LYS A 76 19.16 7.83 8.73
C LYS A 76 18.37 6.80 9.51
N LEU A 77 17.71 5.90 8.81
CA LEU A 77 17.01 4.77 9.41
C LEU A 77 17.58 3.47 8.85
N ILE A 78 17.98 2.59 9.74
CA ILE A 78 18.35 1.23 9.41
C ILE A 78 17.26 0.30 9.93
N THR A 79 16.80 -0.64 9.12
CA THR A 79 15.83 -1.66 9.52
C THR A 79 16.38 -3.05 9.20
N SER A 80 16.50 -3.91 10.21
CA SER A 80 16.90 -5.31 10.04
C SER A 80 15.74 -6.15 9.51
N ALA A 81 15.95 -6.89 8.42
CA ALA A 81 14.90 -7.74 7.85
C ALA A 81 14.60 -8.97 8.72
N LYS A 82 15.63 -9.53 9.36
CA LYS A 82 15.54 -10.74 10.19
C LYS A 82 14.91 -10.45 11.55
N HIS A 83 15.52 -9.52 12.29
CA HIS A 83 15.13 -9.21 13.67
C HIS A 83 13.96 -8.22 13.77
N LYS A 84 13.54 -7.64 12.63
CA LYS A 84 12.47 -6.63 12.54
C LYS A 84 12.66 -5.42 13.46
N VAL A 85 13.91 -5.11 13.82
CA VAL A 85 14.26 -3.93 14.61
C VAL A 85 14.76 -2.79 13.72
N ALA A 86 14.55 -1.56 14.16
CA ALA A 86 14.97 -0.35 13.47
C ALA A 86 15.75 0.59 14.40
N SER A 87 16.79 1.22 13.86
CA SER A 87 17.59 2.24 14.54
C SER A 87 17.55 3.54 13.74
N LEU A 88 17.29 4.64 14.43
CA LEU A 88 17.15 5.98 13.87
C LEU A 88 18.33 6.83 14.33
N PHE A 89 18.92 7.53 13.38
CA PHE A 89 20.05 8.42 13.59
C PHE A 89 19.81 9.77 12.93
N GLU A 90 20.48 10.80 13.43
CA GLU A 90 20.48 12.12 12.85
C GLU A 90 21.88 12.71 12.70
N PHE A 91 21.98 13.71 11.83
CA PHE A 91 23.18 14.49 11.63
C PHE A 91 22.82 15.94 11.30
N GLY A 92 23.59 16.88 11.85
CA GLY A 92 23.33 18.31 11.70
C GLY A 92 22.12 18.78 12.51
N LYS A 93 21.75 20.05 12.35
CA LYS A 93 20.63 20.65 13.07
C LYS A 93 19.62 21.22 12.08
N HIS A 94 18.36 21.27 12.51
CA HIS A 94 17.36 22.06 11.79
C HIS A 94 17.65 23.55 11.97
N HIS A 95 17.36 24.36 10.95
CA HIS A 95 17.50 25.82 11.03
C HIS A 95 16.59 26.48 12.07
N THR A 96 15.52 25.78 12.46
CA THR A 96 14.59 26.24 13.50
C THR A 96 14.05 25.03 14.24
N SER A 97 13.63 25.22 15.49
CA SER A 97 12.89 24.23 16.29
C SER A 97 11.39 24.22 15.96
N ALA A 98 10.85 25.29 15.37
CA ALA A 98 9.43 25.36 14.98
C ALA A 98 9.04 24.32 13.93
N SER A 99 7.93 23.61 14.13
CA SER A 99 7.39 22.63 13.19
C SER A 99 6.07 23.14 12.62
N PHE A 100 5.87 23.01 11.31
CA PHE A 100 4.55 23.22 10.72
C PHE A 100 3.74 21.93 10.90
N PRO A 101 2.40 21.98 11.08
CA PRO A 101 1.59 20.77 11.06
C PRO A 101 1.91 19.97 9.80
N LYS A 102 2.34 18.72 9.97
CA LYS A 102 2.60 17.84 8.84
C LYS A 102 1.32 17.77 8.02
N ARG A 103 1.45 17.74 6.68
CA ARG A 103 0.33 17.28 5.83
C ARG A 103 -0.20 16.00 6.47
N SER A 104 -1.50 15.96 6.74
CA SER A 104 -2.18 14.80 7.31
C SER A 104 -1.81 13.59 6.48
N SER A 105 -0.87 12.80 6.98
CA SER A 105 -0.40 11.57 6.39
C SER A 105 -0.93 10.47 7.27
N MET A 106 -1.39 9.41 6.63
CA MET A 106 -1.89 8.24 7.33
C MET A 106 -0.79 7.64 8.20
N THR A 107 -1.05 7.51 9.49
CA THR A 107 -0.13 6.90 10.45
C THR A 107 0.05 5.42 10.14
N SER A 108 1.08 4.78 10.69
CA SER A 108 1.25 3.32 10.55
C SER A 108 0.02 2.56 11.04
N ARG A 109 -0.50 2.92 12.22
CA ARG A 109 -1.70 2.31 12.80
C ARG A 109 -2.95 2.49 11.93
N GLN A 110 -3.15 3.67 11.34
CA GLN A 110 -4.25 3.92 10.40
C GLN A 110 -4.10 3.10 9.11
N LYS A 111 -2.87 2.92 8.60
CA LYS A 111 -2.60 2.06 7.44
C LYS A 111 -2.91 0.60 7.73
N GLU A 112 -2.50 0.09 8.88
CA GLU A 112 -2.80 -1.29 9.28
C GLU A 112 -4.30 -1.52 9.43
N PHE A 113 -5.00 -0.58 10.04
CA PHE A 113 -6.46 -0.62 10.10
C PHE A 113 -7.10 -0.61 8.70
N CYS A 114 -6.63 0.24 7.79
CA CYS A 114 -7.11 0.17 6.40
C CYS A 114 -6.84 -1.18 5.73
N LYS A 115 -5.66 -1.77 5.95
CA LYS A 115 -5.32 -3.08 5.39
C LYS A 115 -6.24 -4.18 5.92
N SER A 116 -6.55 -4.18 7.23
CA SER A 116 -7.48 -5.15 7.81
C SER A 116 -8.90 -5.01 7.24
N LEU A 117 -9.39 -3.77 7.09
CA LEU A 117 -10.68 -3.53 6.44
C LEU A 117 -10.67 -3.92 4.94
N THR A 118 -9.51 -3.81 4.28
CA THR A 118 -9.34 -4.26 2.89
C THR A 118 -9.39 -5.79 2.78
N GLN A 119 -8.80 -6.50 3.75
CA GLN A 119 -8.92 -7.96 3.85
C GLN A 119 -10.37 -8.41 4.06
N GLN A 120 -11.14 -7.62 4.82
CA GLN A 120 -12.59 -7.80 4.98
C GLN A 120 -13.42 -7.29 3.79
N ARG A 121 -12.78 -6.94 2.66
CA ARG A 121 -13.41 -6.49 1.42
C ARG A 121 -14.30 -5.25 1.56
N LEU A 122 -14.06 -4.41 2.56
CA LEU A 122 -14.81 -3.17 2.74
C LEU A 122 -14.42 -2.12 1.69
N LYS A 123 -15.43 -1.45 1.12
CA LYS A 123 -15.21 -0.38 0.14
C LYS A 123 -14.45 0.80 0.79
N PRO A 124 -13.57 1.50 0.05
CA PRO A 124 -12.77 2.61 0.60
C PRO A 124 -13.57 3.70 1.34
N LYS A 125 -14.77 4.03 0.86
CA LYS A 125 -15.67 5.00 1.54
C LYS A 125 -16.09 4.51 2.92
N ARG A 126 -16.41 3.21 3.06
CA ARG A 126 -16.76 2.60 4.33
C ARG A 126 -15.54 2.53 5.26
N SER A 127 -14.38 2.18 4.72
CA SER A 127 -13.11 2.19 5.48
C SER A 127 -12.76 3.58 6.01
N HIS A 128 -13.02 4.63 5.22
CA HIS A 128 -12.84 6.02 5.65
C HIS A 128 -13.78 6.40 6.80
N SER A 129 -15.08 6.08 6.72
CA SER A 129 -16.02 6.34 7.82
C SER A 129 -15.65 5.56 9.08
N LEU A 130 -15.34 4.28 8.96
CA LEU A 130 -14.94 3.44 10.10
C LEU A 130 -13.64 3.93 10.74
N MET A 131 -12.67 4.38 9.94
CA MET A 131 -11.44 4.97 10.47
C MET A 131 -11.74 6.22 11.29
N ARG A 132 -12.67 7.08 10.86
CA ARG A 132 -13.06 8.26 11.61
C ARG A 132 -13.56 7.89 13.02
N HIS A 133 -14.41 6.87 13.12
CA HIS A 133 -14.93 6.38 14.40
C HIS A 133 -13.86 5.68 15.23
N GLN A 134 -13.08 4.77 14.64
CA GLN A 134 -12.07 3.99 15.36
C GLN A 134 -10.99 4.85 16.01
N PHE A 135 -10.65 5.98 15.39
CA PHE A 135 -9.60 6.89 15.85
C PHE A 135 -10.15 8.19 16.47
N ASN A 136 -11.47 8.30 16.68
CA ASN A 136 -12.13 9.50 17.21
C ASN A 136 -11.70 10.80 16.50
N LEU A 137 -11.63 10.77 15.17
CA LEU A 137 -11.13 11.90 14.37
C LEU A 137 -12.26 12.91 14.08
N SER A 138 -12.00 14.19 14.34
CA SER A 138 -12.88 15.28 13.89
C SER A 138 -12.83 15.44 12.37
N ALA A 139 -13.81 16.13 11.78
CA ALA A 139 -13.84 16.35 10.33
C ALA A 139 -12.61 17.15 9.83
N GLU A 140 -12.07 18.02 10.66
CA GLU A 140 -10.92 18.90 10.35
C GLU A 140 -9.58 18.15 10.36
N VAL A 141 -9.45 17.14 11.22
CA VAL A 141 -8.24 16.32 11.36
C VAL A 141 -8.30 15.09 10.44
N MET A 142 -9.49 14.75 9.93
CA MET A 142 -9.70 13.58 9.09
C MET A 142 -8.93 13.69 7.77
N LEU A 143 -8.30 12.58 7.39
CA LEU A 143 -7.62 12.48 6.11
C LEU A 143 -8.60 12.62 4.93
N PRO A 144 -8.18 13.20 3.80
CA PRO A 144 -9.01 13.20 2.61
C PRO A 144 -9.29 11.76 2.17
N LEU A 145 -10.50 11.50 1.65
CA LEU A 145 -10.91 10.17 1.17
C LEU A 145 -9.88 9.54 0.22
N ARG A 146 -9.26 10.37 -0.64
CA ARG A 146 -8.21 9.95 -1.58
C ARG A 146 -7.03 9.26 -0.91
N ALA A 147 -6.64 9.67 0.31
CA ALA A 147 -5.54 9.05 1.04
C ALA A 147 -5.88 7.61 1.45
N VAL A 148 -7.11 7.39 1.93
CA VAL A 148 -7.62 6.06 2.29
C VAL A 148 -7.78 5.18 1.04
N GLN A 149 -8.38 5.72 -0.02
CA GLN A 149 -8.49 5.02 -1.32
C GLN A 149 -7.14 4.54 -1.84
N ASN A 150 -6.12 5.42 -1.84
CA ASN A 150 -4.79 5.05 -2.28
C ASN A 150 -4.20 3.90 -1.45
N CYS A 151 -4.38 3.91 -0.14
CA CYS A 151 -3.89 2.85 0.74
C CYS A 151 -4.62 1.52 0.49
N VAL A 152 -5.95 1.55 0.46
CA VAL A 152 -6.80 0.36 0.25
C VAL A 152 -6.52 -0.24 -1.12
N ASN A 153 -6.54 0.56 -2.19
CA ASN A 153 -6.33 0.09 -3.56
C ASN A 153 -4.90 -0.40 -3.80
N TYR A 154 -3.90 0.20 -3.14
CA TYR A 154 -2.52 -0.30 -3.21
C TYR A 154 -2.41 -1.69 -2.56
N HIS A 155 -2.96 -1.85 -1.35
CA HIS A 155 -2.94 -3.13 -0.66
C HIS A 155 -3.74 -4.21 -1.40
N ALA A 156 -4.93 -3.87 -1.90
CA ALA A 156 -5.77 -4.77 -2.68
C ALA A 156 -5.02 -5.27 -3.93
N ARG A 157 -4.43 -4.37 -4.72
CA ARG A 157 -3.68 -4.75 -5.93
C ARG A 157 -2.41 -5.55 -5.63
N LYS A 158 -1.65 -5.15 -4.61
CA LYS A 158 -0.33 -5.74 -4.33
C LYS A 158 -0.39 -7.04 -3.54
N THR A 159 -1.40 -7.21 -2.68
CA THR A 159 -1.44 -8.28 -1.67
C THR A 159 -2.66 -9.18 -1.81
N LEU A 160 -3.76 -8.66 -2.34
CA LEU A 160 -4.99 -9.43 -2.54
C LEU A 160 -5.29 -9.67 -4.02
N GLY A 161 -4.25 -9.59 -4.86
CA GLY A 161 -4.25 -9.92 -6.30
C GLY A 161 -5.58 -9.65 -6.97
N ASN A 162 -5.95 -8.37 -7.12
CA ASN A 162 -7.28 -7.84 -7.44
C ASN A 162 -7.95 -8.37 -8.75
N ASN A 163 -8.09 -9.70 -8.89
CA ASN A 163 -8.62 -10.51 -9.99
C ASN A 163 -9.33 -11.79 -9.49
N ASP A 164 -9.61 -11.97 -8.20
CA ASP A 164 -10.09 -13.26 -7.66
C ASP A 164 -11.62 -13.49 -7.76
N PHE A 165 -12.20 -13.23 -8.92
CA PHE A 165 -13.40 -13.96 -9.37
C PHE A 165 -13.30 -14.36 -10.83
N TYR A 166 -12.24 -13.98 -11.55
CA TYR A 166 -12.15 -14.27 -12.96
C TYR A 166 -12.12 -15.79 -13.20
N ASP A 167 -11.29 -16.51 -12.45
CA ASP A 167 -11.19 -17.96 -12.57
C ASP A 167 -12.50 -18.66 -12.14
N ASP A 168 -13.11 -18.20 -11.05
CA ASP A 168 -14.39 -18.74 -10.54
C ASP A 168 -15.56 -18.46 -11.51
N ILE A 169 -15.64 -17.25 -12.07
CA ILE A 169 -16.63 -16.88 -13.08
C ILE A 169 -16.37 -17.64 -14.37
N THR A 170 -15.10 -17.79 -14.78
CA THR A 170 -14.74 -18.56 -15.97
C THR A 170 -15.09 -20.04 -15.79
N ALA A 171 -14.87 -20.60 -14.61
CA ALA A 171 -15.28 -21.96 -14.27
C ALA A 171 -16.80 -22.11 -14.30
N PHE A 172 -17.55 -21.19 -13.68
CA PHE A 172 -19.02 -21.19 -13.70
C PHE A 172 -19.59 -21.07 -15.12
N VAL A 173 -19.05 -20.17 -15.94
CA VAL A 173 -19.47 -19.97 -17.34
C VAL A 173 -19.14 -21.19 -18.20
N ARG A 174 -18.05 -21.89 -17.93
CA ARG A 174 -17.73 -23.16 -18.61
C ARG A 174 -18.65 -24.29 -18.17
N GLU A 175 -18.94 -24.39 -16.88
CA GLU A 175 -19.82 -25.43 -16.33
C GLU A 175 -21.25 -25.29 -16.84
N GLN A 176 -21.76 -24.06 -16.94
CA GLN A 176 -23.12 -23.78 -17.38
C GLN A 176 -23.20 -23.46 -18.88
N PHE A 177 -22.19 -23.79 -19.69
CA PHE A 177 -22.20 -23.48 -21.11
C PHE A 177 -23.30 -24.27 -21.84
N PHE A 178 -23.94 -23.65 -22.83
CA PHE A 178 -25.00 -24.29 -23.61
C PHE A 178 -24.49 -25.51 -24.39
N THR A 179 -25.03 -26.69 -24.07
CA THR A 179 -24.75 -27.96 -24.75
C THR A 179 -25.86 -28.39 -25.72
N GLY A 180 -27.04 -27.77 -25.63
CA GLY A 180 -28.22 -28.14 -26.40
C GLY A 180 -29.13 -29.15 -25.70
N TYR A 181 -28.67 -29.79 -24.62
CA TYR A 181 -29.42 -30.82 -23.89
C TYR A 181 -30.09 -30.30 -22.61
N GLU A 182 -30.03 -29.00 -22.34
CA GLU A 182 -30.60 -28.39 -21.14
C GLU A 182 -32.14 -28.47 -21.14
N GLU A 183 -32.73 -28.54 -19.95
CA GLU A 183 -34.18 -28.45 -19.78
C GLU A 183 -34.71 -27.05 -20.14
N GLU A 184 -36.01 -26.96 -20.41
CA GLU A 184 -36.66 -25.76 -20.95
C GLU A 184 -36.47 -24.52 -20.06
N THR A 185 -36.52 -24.72 -18.74
CA THR A 185 -36.41 -23.69 -17.71
C THR A 185 -35.02 -23.60 -17.09
N LYS A 186 -34.11 -24.52 -17.42
CA LYS A 186 -32.76 -24.53 -16.84
C LYS A 186 -31.94 -23.40 -17.48
N PRO A 187 -31.34 -22.51 -16.67
CA PRO A 187 -30.49 -21.46 -17.18
C PRO A 187 -29.17 -22.04 -17.70
N PHE A 188 -28.67 -21.44 -18.77
CA PHE A 188 -27.35 -21.71 -19.34
C PHE A 188 -26.69 -20.40 -19.75
N THR A 189 -25.39 -20.48 -20.00
CA THR A 189 -24.53 -19.37 -20.42
C THR A 189 -24.08 -19.55 -21.86
N PHE A 190 -23.83 -18.43 -22.54
CA PHE A 190 -23.20 -18.40 -23.85
C PHE A 190 -22.26 -17.20 -23.96
N THR A 191 -21.21 -17.33 -24.76
CA THR A 191 -20.18 -16.30 -24.96
C THR A 191 -20.08 -15.93 -26.44
N TRP A 192 -19.52 -14.75 -26.76
CA TRP A 192 -19.41 -14.31 -28.14
C TRP A 192 -18.28 -15.02 -28.91
N PRO A 193 -17.02 -15.08 -28.44
CA PRO A 193 -16.04 -15.98 -29.00
C PRO A 193 -16.13 -17.37 -28.35
N VAL A 194 -15.86 -18.40 -29.15
CA VAL A 194 -15.50 -19.76 -28.71
C VAL A 194 -14.04 -19.98 -29.06
N ASP A 195 -13.31 -20.71 -28.22
CA ASP A 195 -11.91 -21.05 -28.51
C ASP A 195 -11.80 -22.13 -29.60
N ASN A 196 -10.57 -22.46 -30.01
CA ASN A 196 -10.32 -23.46 -31.05
C ASN A 196 -10.82 -24.87 -30.69
N ASP A 197 -11.08 -25.13 -29.41
CA ASP A 197 -11.62 -26.40 -28.89
C ASP A 197 -13.15 -26.36 -28.76
N GLY A 198 -13.80 -25.28 -29.21
CA GLY A 198 -15.25 -25.08 -29.10
C GLY A 198 -15.73 -24.78 -27.68
N ARG A 199 -14.82 -24.41 -26.76
CA ARG A 199 -15.16 -24.07 -25.38
C ARG A 199 -15.43 -22.57 -25.25
N SER A 200 -16.18 -22.21 -24.22
CA SER A 200 -16.46 -20.81 -23.91
C SER A 200 -15.17 -20.03 -23.64
N TYR A 201 -14.98 -18.98 -24.41
CA TYR A 201 -13.94 -18.00 -24.19
C TYR A 201 -14.56 -16.77 -23.51
N VAL A 202 -14.08 -16.51 -22.29
CA VAL A 202 -14.43 -15.34 -21.50
C VAL A 202 -13.24 -14.39 -21.62
N GLY A 203 -13.46 -13.19 -22.16
CA GLY A 203 -12.40 -12.18 -22.25
C GLY A 203 -12.04 -11.60 -20.87
N ASP A 204 -10.84 -11.05 -20.72
CA ASP A 204 -10.34 -10.50 -19.45
C ASP A 204 -10.99 -9.15 -19.05
N GLY A 205 -11.87 -8.60 -19.90
CA GLY A 205 -12.56 -7.34 -19.68
C GLY A 205 -11.77 -6.12 -20.15
N GLY A 206 -10.64 -6.32 -20.82
CA GLY A 206 -9.87 -5.28 -21.51
C GLY A 206 -10.48 -4.89 -22.86
N ASP A 207 -10.01 -3.77 -23.42
CA ASP A 207 -10.49 -3.26 -24.72
C ASP A 207 -10.17 -4.20 -25.89
N ALA A 208 -9.12 -5.02 -25.76
CA ALA A 208 -8.72 -6.02 -26.76
C ALA A 208 -9.49 -7.34 -26.61
N GLU A 209 -9.87 -7.71 -25.39
CA GLU A 209 -10.53 -8.98 -25.05
C GLU A 209 -11.73 -8.72 -24.13
N PRO A 210 -12.82 -8.13 -24.65
CA PRO A 210 -13.94 -7.69 -23.82
C PRO A 210 -14.69 -8.87 -23.19
N PHE A 211 -15.12 -8.71 -21.94
CA PHE A 211 -15.90 -9.70 -21.21
C PHE A 211 -17.37 -9.66 -21.66
N PHE A 212 -17.83 -10.68 -22.38
CA PHE A 212 -19.22 -10.85 -22.78
C PHE A 212 -19.74 -12.25 -22.44
N VAL A 213 -20.71 -12.30 -21.53
CA VAL A 213 -21.41 -13.52 -21.13
C VAL A 213 -22.91 -13.24 -21.13
N GLY A 214 -23.66 -14.00 -21.90
CA GLY A 214 -25.12 -14.04 -21.86
C GLY A 214 -25.61 -15.17 -20.96
N ILE A 215 -26.75 -14.95 -20.29
CA ILE A 215 -27.46 -15.99 -19.53
C ILE A 215 -28.88 -16.06 -20.09
N SER A 216 -29.35 -17.25 -20.44
CA SER A 216 -30.71 -17.47 -20.93
C SER A 216 -31.24 -18.82 -20.48
N THR A 217 -32.52 -19.07 -20.75
CA THR A 217 -33.15 -20.40 -20.73
C THR A 217 -33.69 -20.68 -22.14
N LYS A 218 -34.00 -21.94 -22.47
CA LYS A 218 -34.62 -22.27 -23.77
C LYS A 218 -35.98 -21.61 -23.92
N GLN A 219 -36.72 -21.49 -22.82
CA GLN A 219 -38.03 -20.82 -22.80
C GLN A 219 -37.96 -19.35 -23.23
N LEU A 220 -36.86 -18.65 -22.92
CA LEU A 220 -36.66 -17.25 -23.28
C LEU A 220 -36.16 -17.05 -24.72
N LEU A 221 -35.76 -18.12 -25.41
CA LEU A 221 -35.29 -18.09 -26.80
C LEU A 221 -36.34 -18.54 -27.82
N LYS A 222 -37.55 -18.86 -27.35
CA LYS A 222 -38.69 -19.26 -28.17
C LYS A 222 -39.50 -18.06 -28.66
#